data_AF-A0A485JIZ3-F1
#
_entry.id   AF-A0A485JIZ3-F1
#
_cell.length_a   1.000
_cell.length_b   1.000
_cell.length_c   1.000
_cell.angle_alpha   90.00
_cell.angle_beta   90.00
_cell.angle_gamma   90.00
#
_symmetry.space_group_name_H-M   'P 1'
#
loop_
_entity.id
_entity.type
_entity.pdbx_description
1 polymer ?
#
loop_
_entity_poly.entity_id
_entity_poly.type
_entity_poly.pdbx_seq_one_letter_code
_entity_poly.pdbx_strand_id
1 'polypeptide(L)'
;MDYPGEWLLDLPMLAQDYLSWSRQMTGLLNGQRGEWSAKWRMMCEGLDPLAPADENRLADIAAAWTEYLHHCKQQGLHFIQPGRFVLPGDMAGAPALQFFPWPDVDAWGESKLAQADKHTNAECCASGLIITARKW
;
A
#
# COMPACT_ATOMS: atom_id res chain seq x y z
N MET A 1 -9.97 -2.92 27.20
CA MET A 1 -9.82 -3.18 25.76
C MET A 1 -8.33 -3.14 25.48
N ASP A 2 -7.72 -4.31 25.32
CA ASP A 2 -6.35 -4.43 24.83
C ASP A 2 -6.37 -4.17 23.33
N TYR A 3 -5.88 -3.00 22.92
CA TYR A 3 -5.50 -2.77 21.53
C TYR A 3 -4.10 -3.37 21.41
N PRO A 4 -3.91 -4.55 20.80
CA PRO A 4 -2.57 -5.02 20.54
C PRO A 4 -1.83 -3.92 19.76
N GLY A 5 -0.59 -3.61 20.14
CA GLY A 5 0.17 -2.46 19.61
C GLY A 5 0.33 -2.43 18.09
N GLU A 6 0.03 -3.55 17.41
CA GLU A 6 -0.11 -3.68 15.96
C GLU A 6 -1.22 -2.80 15.34
N TRP A 7 -2.21 -2.37 16.12
CA TRP A 7 -3.32 -1.53 15.67
C TRP A 7 -2.98 -0.04 15.67
N LEU A 8 -1.97 0.37 16.45
CA LEU A 8 -1.45 1.74 16.42
C LEU A 8 -0.70 2.04 15.12
N LEU A 9 -0.24 1.00 14.41
CA LEU A 9 0.56 1.14 13.20
C LEU A 9 -0.23 1.82 12.09
N ASP A 10 -1.54 1.62 12.00
CA ASP A 10 -2.35 2.10 10.89
C ASP A 10 -3.13 3.39 11.21
N LEU A 11 -3.13 3.85 12.47
CA LEU A 11 -3.75 5.12 12.88
C LEU A 11 -3.25 6.34 12.08
N PRO A 12 -1.95 6.48 11.75
CA PRO A 12 -1.48 7.59 10.92
C PRO A 12 -2.11 7.59 9.51
N MET A 13 -2.55 6.43 8.99
CA MET A 13 -3.21 6.35 7.68
C MET A 13 -4.58 7.02 7.66
N LEU A 14 -5.27 7.15 8.80
CA LEU A 14 -6.53 7.89 8.91
C LEU A 14 -6.35 9.40 8.72
N ALA A 15 -5.15 9.91 9.01
CA ALA A 15 -4.84 11.34 9.02
C ALA A 15 -4.23 11.84 7.70
N GLN A 16 -4.00 10.96 6.72
CA GLN A 16 -3.38 11.31 5.45
C GLN A 16 -4.12 10.67 4.26
N ASP A 17 -4.06 11.33 3.11
CA ASP A 17 -4.57 10.77 1.87
C ASP A 17 -3.63 9.68 1.30
N TYR A 18 -4.14 8.94 0.32
CA TYR A 18 -3.42 7.82 -0.31
C TYR A 18 -2.09 8.23 -0.96
N LEU A 19 -2.00 9.43 -1.56
CA LEU A 19 -0.80 9.87 -2.27
C LEU A 19 0.28 10.33 -1.27
N SER A 20 -0.12 11.03 -0.22
CA SER A 20 0.74 11.38 0.92
C SER A 20 1.30 10.13 1.59
N TRP A 21 0.46 9.13 1.88
CA TRP A 21 0.90 7.84 2.39
C TRP A 21 1.86 7.13 1.41
N SER A 22 1.52 7.13 0.11
CA SER A 22 2.35 6.50 -0.92
C SER A 22 3.76 7.10 -0.93
N ARG A 23 3.90 8.43 -0.92
CA ARG A 23 5.20 9.12 -0.84
C ARG A 23 5.98 8.78 0.42
N GLN A 24 5.29 8.73 1.56
CA GLN A 24 5.91 8.36 2.82
C GLN A 24 6.53 6.96 2.73
N MET A 25 5.77 6.00 2.20
CA MET A 25 6.20 4.61 2.14
C MET A 25 7.30 4.40 1.10
N THR A 26 7.21 5.02 -0.08
CA THR A 26 8.24 4.93 -1.10
C THR A 26 9.53 5.63 -0.68
N GLY A 27 9.43 6.74 0.07
CA GLY A 27 10.59 7.42 0.65
C GLY A 27 11.40 6.56 1.63
N LEU A 28 10.78 5.56 2.25
CA LEU A 28 11.47 4.61 3.13
C LEU A 28 12.25 3.52 2.37
N LEU A 29 12.06 3.39 1.06
CA LEU A 29 12.63 2.30 0.28
C LEU A 29 14.06 2.61 -0.18
N ASN A 30 14.93 2.91 0.79
CA ASN A 30 16.35 3.13 0.61
C ASN A 30 17.17 2.02 1.30
N GLY A 31 18.46 1.89 0.93
CA GLY A 31 19.34 0.84 1.48
C GLY A 31 18.74 -0.56 1.32
N GLN A 32 18.76 -1.35 2.41
CA GLN A 32 18.24 -2.72 2.43
C GLN A 32 16.74 -2.81 2.10
N ARG A 33 15.93 -1.82 2.52
CA ARG A 33 14.51 -1.77 2.14
C ARG A 33 14.33 -1.59 0.64
N GLY A 34 15.28 -0.92 -0.02
CA GLY A 34 15.32 -0.82 -1.47
C GLY A 34 15.51 -2.18 -2.14
N GLU A 35 16.45 -2.97 -1.66
CA GLU A 35 16.72 -4.33 -2.16
C GLU A 35 15.52 -5.26 -1.94
N TRP A 36 14.93 -5.24 -0.74
CA TRP A 36 13.80 -6.12 -0.42
C TRP A 36 12.51 -5.77 -1.17
N SER A 37 12.34 -4.51 -1.58
CA SER A 37 11.19 -4.05 -2.36
C SER A 37 11.37 -4.22 -3.88
N ALA A 38 12.50 -4.78 -4.34
CA ALA A 38 12.83 -4.87 -5.77
C ALA A 38 11.77 -5.63 -6.60
N LYS A 39 11.26 -6.76 -6.07
CA LYS A 39 10.18 -7.53 -6.73
C LYS A 39 8.94 -6.68 -6.93
N TRP A 40 8.49 -5.99 -5.89
CA TRP A 40 7.32 -5.11 -5.94
C TRP A 40 7.52 -3.98 -6.96
N ARG A 41 8.68 -3.30 -6.96
CA ARG A 41 8.98 -2.23 -7.94
C ARG A 41 8.92 -2.72 -9.38
N MET A 42 9.53 -3.87 -9.65
CA MET A 42 9.53 -4.47 -10.98
C MET A 42 8.10 -4.76 -11.47
N MET A 43 7.21 -5.24 -10.58
CA MET A 43 5.83 -5.52 -10.95
C MET A 43 4.99 -4.25 -11.20
N CYS A 44 5.35 -3.14 -10.55
CA CYS A 44 4.76 -1.83 -10.81
C CYS A 44 5.19 -1.22 -12.15
N GLU A 45 6.28 -1.68 -12.76
CA GLU A 45 6.74 -1.13 -14.05
C GLU A 45 5.66 -1.28 -15.13
N GLY A 46 5.43 -0.20 -15.87
CA GLY A 46 4.40 -0.16 -16.92
C GLY A 46 2.95 -0.23 -16.40
N LEU A 47 2.71 -0.01 -15.09
CA LEU A 47 1.37 0.19 -14.57
C LEU A 47 0.95 1.64 -14.79
N ASP A 48 -0.09 1.86 -15.59
CA ASP A 48 -0.68 3.17 -15.78
C ASP A 48 -1.73 3.45 -14.67
N PRO A 49 -1.55 4.47 -13.82
CA PRO A 49 -2.50 4.83 -12.78
C PRO A 49 -3.89 5.19 -13.31
N LEU A 50 -3.98 5.71 -14.53
CA LEU A 50 -5.21 6.24 -15.13
C LEU A 50 -5.89 5.25 -16.07
N ALA A 51 -5.25 4.11 -16.35
CA ALA A 51 -5.89 3.02 -17.05
C ALA A 51 -7.00 2.38 -16.18
N PRO A 52 -8.00 1.73 -16.82
CA PRO A 52 -9.01 0.96 -16.10
C PRO A 52 -8.38 -0.02 -15.11
N ALA A 53 -9.03 -0.18 -13.95
CA ALA A 53 -8.55 -1.01 -12.87
C ALA A 53 -8.42 -2.48 -13.33
N ASP A 54 -7.21 -3.02 -13.21
CA ASP A 54 -6.93 -4.44 -13.39
C ASP A 54 -6.76 -5.09 -12.03
N GLU A 55 -7.88 -5.53 -11.44
CA GLU A 55 -7.92 -6.08 -10.08
C GLU A 55 -6.98 -7.28 -9.89
N ASN A 56 -6.79 -8.11 -10.92
CA ASN A 56 -5.87 -9.24 -10.85
C ASN A 56 -4.43 -8.76 -10.77
N ARG A 57 -4.04 -7.82 -11.63
CA ARG A 57 -2.70 -7.23 -11.61
C ARG A 57 -2.43 -6.48 -10.30
N LEU A 58 -3.42 -5.75 -9.78
CA LEU A 58 -3.32 -5.04 -8.50
C LEU A 58 -3.18 -6.02 -7.33
N ALA A 59 -3.91 -7.14 -7.34
CA ALA A 59 -3.79 -8.19 -6.33
C ALA A 59 -2.40 -8.83 -6.33
N ASP A 60 -1.85 -9.14 -7.50
CA ASP A 60 -0.49 -9.71 -7.64
C ASP A 60 0.59 -8.75 -7.10
N ILE A 61 0.47 -7.45 -7.41
CA ILE A 61 1.38 -6.42 -6.91
C ILE A 61 1.23 -6.24 -5.39
N ALA A 62 -0.01 -6.23 -4.88
CA ALA A 62 -0.28 -6.14 -3.45
C ALA A 62 0.28 -7.34 -2.68
N ALA A 63 0.26 -8.54 -3.26
CA ALA A 63 0.91 -9.71 -2.69
C ALA A 63 2.44 -9.51 -2.58
N ALA A 64 3.09 -8.96 -3.62
CA ALA A 64 4.52 -8.64 -3.56
C ALA A 64 4.84 -7.56 -2.51
N TRP A 65 3.97 -6.56 -2.32
CA TRP A 65 4.12 -5.58 -1.24
C TRP A 65 3.96 -6.24 0.14
N THR A 66 2.99 -7.15 0.29
CA THR A 66 2.75 -7.91 1.52
C THR A 66 3.97 -8.77 1.89
N GLU A 67 4.56 -9.46 0.92
CA GLU A 67 5.80 -10.22 1.10
C GLU A 67 6.94 -9.32 1.62
N TYR A 68 7.12 -8.13 1.04
CA TYR A 68 8.09 -7.13 1.52
C TYR A 68 7.84 -6.72 2.98
N LEU A 69 6.57 -6.48 3.36
CA LEU A 69 6.23 -6.12 4.75
C LEU A 69 6.50 -7.26 5.73
N HIS A 70 6.20 -8.51 5.34
CA HIS A 70 6.56 -9.69 6.13
C HIS A 70 8.08 -9.80 6.32
N HIS A 71 8.86 -9.61 5.26
CA HIS A 71 10.32 -9.61 5.34
C HIS A 71 10.82 -8.50 6.26
N CYS A 72 10.30 -7.27 6.13
CA CYS A 72 10.65 -6.17 7.03
C CYS A 72 10.41 -6.51 8.50
N LYS A 73 9.27 -7.13 8.81
CA LYS A 73 8.95 -7.58 10.19
C LYS A 73 9.95 -8.62 10.69
N GLN A 74 10.34 -9.58 9.85
CA GLN A 74 11.33 -10.60 10.20
C GLN A 74 12.71 -9.99 10.49
N GLN A 75 13.04 -8.88 9.83
CA GLN A 75 14.27 -8.11 10.09
C GLN A 75 14.16 -7.18 11.33
N GLY A 76 13.06 -7.25 12.08
CA GLY A 76 12.85 -6.46 13.30
C GLY A 76 12.40 -5.02 13.07
N LEU A 77 11.94 -4.67 11.85
CA LEU A 77 11.42 -3.34 11.59
C LEU A 77 10.02 -3.17 12.20
N HIS A 78 9.86 -2.10 12.99
CA HIS A 78 8.59 -1.77 13.64
C HIS A 78 7.70 -0.86 12.80
N PHE A 79 8.28 -0.10 11.87
CA PHE A 79 7.52 0.78 10.97
C PHE A 79 7.19 0.05 9.66
N ILE A 80 6.08 -0.70 9.69
CA ILE A 80 5.49 -1.42 8.55
C ILE A 80 4.00 -1.05 8.49
N GLN A 81 3.56 -0.49 7.35
CA GLN A 81 2.14 -0.20 7.11
C GLN A 81 1.77 -0.70 5.70
N PRO A 82 0.53 -1.17 5.49
CA PRO A 82 -0.51 -1.33 6.49
C PRO A 82 -0.22 -2.55 7.37
N GLY A 83 -0.34 -2.42 8.70
CA GLY A 83 -0.11 -3.48 9.67
C GLY A 83 -1.02 -4.69 9.41
N ARG A 84 -2.25 -4.43 8.94
CA ARG A 84 -3.22 -5.47 8.55
C ARG A 84 -2.77 -6.38 7.40
N PHE A 85 -1.75 -6.00 6.63
CA PHE A 85 -1.20 -6.89 5.60
C PHE A 85 -0.42 -8.03 6.22
N VAL A 86 0.27 -7.76 7.32
CA VAL A 86 1.13 -8.72 8.01
C VAL A 86 0.39 -9.45 9.14
N LEU A 87 -0.63 -8.79 9.70
CA LEU A 87 -1.50 -9.33 10.76
C LEU A 87 -2.97 -9.10 10.36
N PRO A 88 -3.51 -9.86 9.39
CA PRO A 88 -4.81 -9.56 8.80
C PRO A 88 -6.00 -9.85 9.71
N GLY A 89 -5.87 -10.77 10.67
CA GLY A 89 -6.99 -11.25 11.48
C GLY A 89 -8.17 -11.64 10.59
N ASP A 90 -9.36 -11.09 10.88
CA ASP A 90 -10.58 -11.33 10.11
C ASP A 90 -10.58 -10.75 8.68
N MET A 91 -9.54 -10.00 8.28
CA MET A 91 -9.39 -9.46 6.92
C MET A 91 -8.52 -10.34 6.03
N ALA A 92 -8.12 -11.53 6.47
CA ALA A 92 -7.31 -12.43 5.67
C ALA A 92 -8.03 -12.77 4.35
N GLY A 93 -7.38 -12.50 3.22
CA GLY A 93 -7.95 -12.68 1.89
C GLY A 93 -9.03 -11.66 1.48
N ALA A 94 -9.25 -10.60 2.27
CA ALA A 94 -10.20 -9.55 1.92
C ALA A 94 -9.70 -8.74 0.71
N PRO A 95 -10.57 -8.42 -0.27
CA PRO A 95 -10.22 -7.54 -1.39
C PRO A 95 -9.69 -6.17 -0.95
N ALA A 96 -10.10 -5.71 0.24
CA ALA A 96 -9.61 -4.47 0.83
C ALA A 96 -8.09 -4.47 1.09
N LEU A 97 -7.42 -5.63 1.16
CA LEU A 97 -5.97 -5.77 1.31
C LEU A 97 -5.23 -5.91 -0.04
N GLN A 98 -5.85 -5.49 -1.15
CA GLN A 98 -5.26 -5.53 -2.49
C GLN A 98 -4.84 -4.14 -2.95
N PHE A 99 -4.02 -3.46 -2.15
CA PHE A 99 -3.43 -2.16 -2.50
C PHE A 99 -1.98 -2.07 -2.05
N PHE A 100 -1.28 -1.07 -2.55
CA PHE A 100 0.14 -0.83 -2.28
C PHE A 100 0.42 0.68 -2.42
N PRO A 101 1.54 1.20 -1.88
CA PRO A 101 1.89 2.60 -2.08
C PRO A 101 2.19 2.86 -3.55
N TRP A 102 1.66 3.92 -4.14
CA TRP A 102 1.97 4.22 -5.54
C TRP A 102 3.46 4.57 -5.69
N PRO A 103 4.21 3.91 -6.61
CA PRO A 103 5.68 4.02 -6.66
C PRO A 103 6.17 5.41 -7.04
N ASP A 104 5.54 6.06 -8.01
CA ASP A 104 6.05 7.28 -8.64
C ASP A 104 5.03 8.43 -8.60
N VAL A 105 4.52 8.76 -7.41
CA VAL A 105 3.53 9.84 -7.22
C VAL A 105 3.98 11.16 -7.88
N ASP A 106 5.25 11.53 -7.70
CA ASP A 106 5.78 12.81 -8.20
C ASP A 106 5.98 12.82 -9.72
N ALA A 107 6.23 11.66 -10.35
CA ALA A 107 6.38 11.57 -11.81
C ALA A 107 5.04 11.76 -12.54
N TRP A 108 3.94 11.29 -11.94
CA TRP A 108 2.59 11.43 -12.50
C TRP A 108 1.95 12.77 -12.19
N GLY A 109 2.37 13.42 -11.10
CA GLY A 109 1.80 14.64 -10.60
C GLY A 109 0.55 14.39 -9.77
N GLU A 110 0.56 14.90 -8.53
CA GLU A 110 -0.51 14.69 -7.55
C GLU A 110 -1.89 15.11 -8.07
N SER A 111 -1.98 16.27 -8.73
CA SER A 111 -3.24 16.77 -9.26
C SER A 111 -3.84 15.84 -10.32
N LYS A 112 -3.01 15.10 -11.05
CA LYS A 112 -3.45 14.17 -12.10
C LYS A 112 -3.99 12.88 -11.49
N LEU A 113 -3.31 12.36 -10.46
CA LEU A 113 -3.73 11.18 -9.72
C LEU A 113 -4.99 11.45 -8.89
N ALA A 114 -5.10 12.62 -8.27
CA ALA A 114 -6.26 13.03 -7.49
C ALA A 114 -7.53 13.28 -8.33
N GLN A 115 -7.38 13.43 -9.65
CA GLN A 115 -8.47 13.58 -10.61
C GLN A 115 -8.77 12.28 -11.37
N ALA A 116 -8.16 11.17 -10.98
CA ALA A 116 -8.37 9.89 -11.64
C ALA A 116 -9.83 9.44 -11.52
N ASP A 117 -10.33 8.77 -12.56
CA ASP A 117 -11.68 8.23 -12.54
C ASP A 117 -11.80 7.09 -11.51
N LYS A 118 -13.00 6.90 -10.95
CA LYS A 118 -13.29 5.90 -9.90
C LYS A 118 -12.92 4.48 -10.30
N HIS A 119 -12.84 4.19 -11.60
CA HIS A 119 -12.54 2.87 -12.13
C HIS A 119 -11.09 2.72 -12.59
N THR A 120 -10.18 3.54 -12.10
CA THR A 120 -8.76 3.49 -12.45
C THR A 120 -7.92 2.71 -11.44
N ASN A 121 -6.72 2.28 -11.85
CA ASN A 121 -5.79 1.57 -10.96
C ASN A 121 -5.46 2.36 -9.68
N ALA A 122 -5.22 3.67 -9.81
CA ALA A 122 -4.89 4.53 -8.67
C ALA A 122 -6.06 4.66 -7.68
N GLU A 123 -7.28 4.88 -8.17
CA GLU A 123 -8.48 4.97 -7.31
C GLU A 123 -8.84 3.64 -6.65
N CYS A 124 -8.60 2.51 -7.31
CA CYS A 124 -8.78 1.19 -6.72
C CYS A 124 -7.87 1.01 -5.49
N CYS A 125 -6.60 1.39 -5.62
CA CYS A 125 -5.65 1.35 -4.50
C CYS A 125 -5.99 2.37 -3.39
N ALA A 126 -6.40 3.58 -3.75
CA ALA A 126 -6.84 4.59 -2.80
C ALA A 126 -8.06 4.13 -2.00
N SER A 127 -9.03 3.50 -2.67
CA SER A 127 -10.22 2.92 -2.03
C SER A 127 -9.84 1.79 -1.07
N GLY A 128 -8.91 0.92 -1.44
CA GLY A 128 -8.37 -0.15 -0.59
C GLY A 128 -7.75 0.41 0.70
N LEU A 129 -6.97 1.48 0.60
CA LEU A 129 -6.40 2.19 1.75
C LEU A 129 -7.50 2.72 2.67
N ILE A 130 -8.51 3.39 2.13
CA ILE A 130 -9.60 3.98 2.94
C ILE A 130 -10.41 2.89 3.64
N ILE A 131 -10.77 1.81 2.94
CA ILE A 131 -11.54 0.70 3.53
C ILE A 131 -10.74 0.05 4.67
N THR A 132 -9.45 -0.17 4.46
CA THR A 132 -8.56 -0.75 5.47
C THR A 132 -8.35 0.20 6.64
N ALA A 133 -8.20 1.50 6.39
CA ALA A 133 -8.05 2.54 7.41
C ALA A 133 -9.36 2.87 8.15
N ARG A 134 -10.54 2.45 7.68
CA ARG A 134 -11.84 2.69 8.35
C ARG A 134 -12.38 1.51 9.14
N LYS A 135 -11.80 0.31 9.00
CA LYS A 135 -12.23 -0.89 9.72
C LYS A 135 -11.62 -0.99 11.13
N TRP A 136 -11.31 0.17 11.72
CA TRP A 136 -10.79 0.39 13.08
C TRP A 136 -11.91 0.89 13.99
#